data_AF-X0X8N8-F1
#
_entry.id   AF-X0X8N8-F1
#
_cell.length_a   1.000
_cell.length_b   1.000
_cell.length_c   1.000
_cell.angle_alpha   90.00
_cell.angle_beta   90.00
_cell.angle_gamma   90.00
#
_symmetry.space_group_name_H-M   'P 1'
#
loop_
_entity.id
_entity.type
_entity.pdbx_description
1 polymer ?
#
loop_
_entity_poly.entity_id
_entity_poly.type
_entity_poly.pdbx_seq_one_letter_code
_entity_poly.pdbx_strand_id
1 'polypeptide(L)'
;MESSPYLINKNYINKKVDKTSAINQLISIIENSDNLSTRIESINLLAQINADTNNVFKLVENLLISDTNESIRLAAASTIEKIFLNDALEPLRWIFKHEESLKCLVAISK
;
A
#
# COMPACT_ATOMS: atom_id res chain seq x y z
N MET A 1 -21.97 -1.57 -5.40
CA MET A 1 -21.33 -0.24 -5.44
C MET A 1 -20.01 -0.38 -4.72
N GLU A 2 -18.91 -0.44 -5.46
CA GLU A 2 -17.58 -0.31 -4.83
C GLU A 2 -17.51 1.08 -4.19
N SER A 3 -17.26 1.14 -2.88
CA SER A 3 -17.02 2.42 -2.21
C SER A 3 -15.66 2.92 -2.63
N SER A 4 -15.55 4.16 -3.12
CA SER A 4 -14.25 4.73 -3.47
C SER A 4 -13.35 4.85 -2.23
N PRO A 5 -12.01 4.89 -2.41
CA PRO A 5 -11.08 5.05 -1.29
C PRO A 5 -11.37 6.34 -0.49
N TYR A 6 -11.74 7.43 -1.18
CA TYR A 6 -12.26 8.65 -0.57
C TYR A 6 -13.44 8.41 0.39
N LEU A 7 -14.46 7.64 -0.03
CA LEU A 7 -15.62 7.36 0.81
C LEU A 7 -15.26 6.52 2.02
N ILE A 8 -14.35 5.55 1.86
CA ILE A 8 -13.86 4.73 2.98
C ILE A 8 -13.15 5.61 4.00
N ASN A 9 -12.22 6.46 3.56
CA ASN A 9 -11.50 7.38 4.45
C ASN A 9 -12.47 8.34 5.17
N LYS A 10 -13.42 8.92 4.42
CA LYS A 10 -14.46 9.78 5.00
C LYS A 10 -15.29 9.05 6.05
N ASN A 11 -15.66 7.80 5.81
CA ASN A 11 -16.42 7.01 6.78
C ASN A 11 -15.58 6.66 8.01
N TYR A 12 -14.30 6.36 7.83
CA TYR A 12 -13.37 6.09 8.93
C TYR A 12 -13.16 7.34 9.82
N ILE A 13 -12.86 8.50 9.23
CA ILE A 13 -12.70 9.78 9.94
C ILE A 13 -13.97 10.14 10.72
N ASN A 14 -15.14 9.92 10.11
CA ASN A 14 -16.44 10.16 10.76
C ASN A 14 -16.87 9.05 11.72
N LYS A 15 -16.01 8.07 12.01
CA LYS A 15 -16.26 6.93 12.91
C LYS A 15 -17.50 6.10 12.54
N LYS A 16 -17.87 6.10 11.26
CA LYS A 16 -18.97 5.25 10.73
C LYS A 16 -18.52 3.82 10.48
N VAL A 17 -17.22 3.61 10.33
CA VAL A 17 -16.57 2.30 10.23
C VAL A 17 -15.34 2.31 11.14
N ASP A 18 -15.02 1.15 11.72
CA ASP A 18 -13.77 0.99 12.47
C ASP A 18 -12.55 0.83 11.55
N LYS A 19 -11.36 0.87 12.14
CA LYS A 19 -10.09 0.78 11.41
C LYS A 19 -9.96 -0.55 10.67
N THR A 20 -10.33 -1.66 11.29
CA THR A 20 -10.26 -3.01 10.69
C THR A 20 -11.15 -3.11 9.45
N SER A 21 -12.37 -2.58 9.53
CA SER A 21 -13.33 -2.55 8.43
C SER A 21 -12.87 -1.63 7.30
N ALA A 22 -12.24 -0.50 7.61
CA ALA A 22 -11.63 0.37 6.61
C ALA A 22 -10.46 -0.34 5.89
N ILE A 23 -9.56 -0.98 6.64
CA ILE A 23 -8.44 -1.75 6.09
C ILE A 23 -8.95 -2.83 5.13
N ASN A 24 -9.92 -3.64 5.54
CA ASN A 24 -10.44 -4.72 4.70
C ASN A 24 -11.07 -4.20 3.40
N GLN A 25 -11.77 -3.07 3.44
CA GLN A 25 -12.32 -2.45 2.25
C GLN A 25 -11.22 -1.92 1.31
N LEU A 26 -10.17 -1.30 1.86
CA LEU A 26 -9.03 -0.82 1.07
C LEU A 26 -8.27 -1.98 0.41
N ILE A 27 -8.03 -3.08 1.15
CA ILE A 27 -7.43 -4.30 0.61
C ILE A 27 -8.28 -4.83 -0.55
N SER A 28 -9.60 -4.94 -0.37
CA SER A 28 -10.51 -5.40 -1.42
C SER A 28 -10.41 -4.56 -2.69
N ILE A 29 -10.25 -3.24 -2.58
CA ILE A 29 -10.06 -2.36 -3.74
C ILE A 29 -8.72 -2.62 -4.43
N ILE A 30 -7.65 -2.76 -3.65
CA ILE A 30 -6.29 -2.95 -4.16
C ILE A 30 -6.19 -4.24 -4.99
N GLU A 31 -6.85 -5.30 -4.55
CA GLU A 31 -6.81 -6.63 -5.18
C GLU A 31 -7.74 -6.76 -6.38
N ASN A 32 -8.88 -6.04 -6.40
CA ASN A 32 -9.95 -6.30 -7.37
C ASN A 32 -10.22 -5.14 -8.35
N SER A 33 -9.67 -3.94 -8.12
CA SER A 33 -9.91 -2.80 -9.01
C SER A 33 -8.94 -2.81 -10.19
N ASP A 34 -9.45 -2.66 -11.42
CA ASP A 34 -8.62 -2.40 -12.61
C ASP A 34 -8.16 -0.93 -12.70
N ASN A 35 -8.72 -0.03 -11.87
CA ASN A 35 -8.41 1.38 -11.91
C ASN A 35 -7.12 1.68 -11.11
N LEU A 36 -6.05 1.97 -11.85
CA LEU A 36 -4.73 2.27 -11.29
C LEU A 36 -4.76 3.36 -10.20
N SER A 37 -5.46 4.47 -10.45
CA SER A 37 -5.54 5.58 -9.49
C SER A 37 -6.23 5.17 -8.19
N THR A 38 -7.27 4.34 -8.30
CA THR A 38 -8.04 3.84 -7.16
C THR A 38 -7.20 2.89 -6.30
N ARG A 39 -6.43 1.99 -6.94
CA ARG A 39 -5.48 1.11 -6.24
C ARG A 39 -4.41 1.93 -5.51
N ILE A 40 -3.78 2.91 -6.18
CA ILE A 40 -2.74 3.76 -5.59
C ILE A 40 -3.28 4.56 -4.40
N GLU A 41 -4.47 5.17 -4.54
CA GLU A 41 -5.11 5.91 -3.46
C GLU A 41 -5.37 4.99 -2.25
N SER A 42 -5.86 3.77 -2.47
CA SER A 42 -6.05 2.80 -1.40
C SER A 42 -4.75 2.41 -0.68
N ILE A 43 -3.66 2.18 -1.42
CA ILE A 43 -2.35 1.86 -0.83
C ILE A 43 -1.88 3.02 0.05
N ASN A 44 -1.96 4.25 -0.47
CA ASN A 44 -1.58 5.44 0.30
C ASN A 44 -2.44 5.64 1.55
N LEU A 45 -3.74 5.33 1.48
CA LEU A 45 -4.64 5.41 2.63
C LEU A 45 -4.29 4.40 3.72
N LEU A 46 -3.84 3.19 3.36
CA LEU A 46 -3.33 2.21 4.35
C LEU A 46 -2.20 2.81 5.19
N ALA A 47 -1.25 3.51 4.55
CA ALA A 47 -0.19 4.23 5.27
C ALA A 47 -0.75 5.35 6.16
N GLN A 48 -1.68 6.16 5.64
CA GLN A 48 -2.25 7.31 6.37
C GLN A 48 -3.02 6.92 7.64
N ILE A 49 -3.70 5.76 7.62
CA ILE A 49 -4.43 5.25 8.80
C ILE A 49 -3.55 4.38 9.72
N ASN A 50 -2.25 4.31 9.44
CA ASN A 50 -1.27 3.46 10.13
C ASN A 50 -1.71 1.99 10.17
N ALA A 51 -2.05 1.39 9.02
CA ALA A 51 -2.53 0.02 8.91
C ALA A 51 -1.41 -1.03 9.08
N ASP A 52 -0.82 -1.08 10.27
CA ASP A 52 0.36 -1.85 10.68
C ASP A 52 0.09 -3.34 10.97
N THR A 53 -0.80 -3.96 10.20
CA THR A 53 -1.18 -5.37 10.38
C THR A 53 -0.42 -6.29 9.44
N ASN A 54 -0.16 -7.54 9.86
CA ASN A 54 0.60 -8.52 9.06
C ASN A 54 -0.03 -8.83 7.69
N ASN A 55 -1.36 -8.79 7.58
CA ASN A 55 -2.03 -8.94 6.28
C ASN A 55 -1.72 -7.77 5.33
N VAL A 56 -1.63 -6.54 5.85
CA VAL A 56 -1.27 -5.35 5.08
C VAL A 56 0.19 -5.44 4.67
N PHE A 57 1.09 -5.84 5.57
CA PHE A 57 2.51 -6.04 5.24
C PHE A 57 2.68 -7.00 4.07
N LYS A 58 2.09 -8.20 4.15
CA LYS A 58 2.14 -9.20 3.07
C LYS A 58 1.57 -8.68 1.75
N LEU A 59 0.47 -7.92 1.80
CA LEU A 59 -0.10 -7.32 0.61
C LEU A 59 0.88 -6.33 -0.03
N VAL A 60 1.42 -5.37 0.74
CA VAL A 60 2.32 -4.35 0.19
C VAL A 60 3.67 -4.93 -0.24
N GLU A 61 4.18 -5.95 0.46
CA GLU A 61 5.37 -6.72 0.05
C GLU A 61 5.14 -7.40 -1.32
N ASN A 62 4.01 -8.07 -1.49
CA ASN A 62 3.67 -8.70 -2.77
C ASN A 62 3.54 -7.68 -3.91
N LEU A 63 2.86 -6.56 -3.66
CA LEU A 63 2.72 -5.49 -4.65
C LEU A 63 4.09 -4.94 -5.07
N LEU A 64 4.96 -4.73 -4.10
CA LEU A 64 6.30 -4.22 -4.33
C LEU A 64 7.17 -5.16 -5.16
N ILE A 65 7.04 -6.47 -4.95
CA ILE A 65 7.86 -7.47 -5.63
C ILE A 65 7.32 -7.79 -7.03
N SER A 66 6.00 -7.81 -7.18
CA SER A 66 5.35 -8.48 -8.32
C SER A 66 4.39 -7.64 -9.15
N ASP A 67 3.97 -6.44 -8.68
CA ASP A 67 3.07 -5.62 -9.48
C ASP A 67 3.78 -5.08 -10.71
N THR A 68 3.13 -5.19 -11.87
CA THR A 68 3.71 -4.78 -13.15
C THR A 68 3.80 -3.27 -13.29
N ASN A 69 3.01 -2.51 -12.51
CA ASN A 69 2.96 -1.07 -12.58
C ASN A 69 3.95 -0.41 -11.62
N GLU A 70 4.91 0.36 -12.17
CA GLU A 70 5.91 1.13 -11.40
C GLU A 70 5.28 1.99 -10.29
N SER A 71 4.14 2.63 -10.55
CA SER A 71 3.50 3.53 -9.58
C SER A 71 2.88 2.78 -8.40
N ILE A 72 2.43 1.53 -8.61
CA ILE A 72 1.96 0.66 -7.53
C ILE A 72 3.15 0.22 -6.67
N ARG A 73 4.23 -0.23 -7.30
CA ARG A 73 5.46 -0.62 -6.58
C ARG A 73 6.00 0.54 -5.75
N LEU A 74 6.04 1.75 -6.31
CA LEU A 74 6.44 2.96 -5.60
C LEU A 74 5.55 3.25 -4.37
N ALA A 75 4.22 3.17 -4.53
CA ALA A 75 3.29 3.38 -3.42
C ALA A 75 3.46 2.32 -2.32
N ALA A 76 3.72 1.07 -2.70
CA ALA A 76 4.00 -0.02 -1.77
C ALA A 76 5.32 0.21 -1.00
N ALA A 77 6.39 0.60 -1.70
CA ALA A 77 7.68 0.93 -1.10
C ALA A 77 7.55 2.03 -0.03
N SER A 78 6.90 3.14 -0.40
CA SER A 78 6.63 4.25 0.52
C SER A 78 5.72 3.86 1.69
N THR A 79 4.85 2.86 1.53
CA THR A 79 4.01 2.36 2.62
C THR A 79 4.85 1.54 3.60
N ILE A 80 5.70 0.64 3.11
CA ILE A 80 6.62 -0.15 3.95
C ILE A 80 7.54 0.76 4.77
N GLU A 81 8.14 1.76 4.13
CA GLU A 81 8.99 2.75 4.81
C GLU A 81 8.25 3.43 5.98
N LYS A 82 6.99 3.84 5.77
CA LYS A 82 6.22 4.61 6.75
C LYS A 82 5.72 3.81 7.93
N ILE A 83 5.24 2.59 7.70
CA ILE A 83 4.47 1.84 8.72
C ILE A 83 5.05 0.45 9.04
N PHE A 84 6.11 0.01 8.35
CA PHE A 84 6.75 -1.30 8.56
C PHE A 84 8.29 -1.22 8.59
N LEU A 85 8.87 -0.09 9.00
CA LEU A 85 10.33 0.13 8.97
C LEU A 85 11.14 -1.00 9.62
N ASN A 86 10.65 -1.56 10.73
CA ASN A 86 11.33 -2.64 11.46
C ASN A 86 11.36 -3.96 10.66
N ASP A 87 10.36 -4.19 9.81
CA ASP A 87 10.21 -5.39 8.99
C ASP A 87 10.67 -5.16 7.54
N ALA A 88 11.04 -3.92 7.20
CA ALA A 88 11.35 -3.49 5.84
C ALA A 88 12.68 -4.04 5.31
N LEU A 89 13.61 -4.46 6.18
CA LEU A 89 14.97 -4.78 5.77
C LEU A 89 15.05 -5.82 4.66
N GLU A 90 14.38 -6.97 4.81
CA GLU A 90 14.44 -8.05 3.83
C GLU A 90 13.74 -7.69 2.50
N PRO A 91 12.50 -7.17 2.49
CA PRO A 91 11.87 -6.66 1.27
C PRO A 91 12.74 -5.62 0.55
N LEU A 92 13.28 -4.63 1.27
CA LEU A 92 14.08 -3.57 0.68
C LEU A 92 15.40 -4.09 0.09
N ARG A 93 16.05 -5.06 0.76
CA ARG A 93 17.25 -5.74 0.23
C ARG A 93 16.95 -6.50 -1.05
N TRP A 94 15.77 -7.11 -1.17
CA TRP A 94 15.37 -7.81 -2.39
C TRP A 94 15.17 -6.83 -3.54
N ILE A 95 14.44 -5.73 -3.31
CA ILE A 95 14.19 -4.69 -4.33
C ILE A 95 15.49 -4.10 -4.83
N PHE A 96 16.41 -3.74 -3.93
CA PHE A 96 17.68 -3.12 -4.32
C PHE A 96 18.50 -3.98 -5.30
N LYS A 97 18.27 -5.30 -5.32
CA LYS A 97 18.94 -6.24 -6.23
C LYS A 97 18.19 -6.49 -7.54
N HIS A 98 16.87 -6.33 -7.56
CA HIS A 98 16.01 -6.83 -8.65
C HIS A 98 15.11 -5.76 -9.29
N GLU A 99 14.97 -4.58 -8.68
CA GLU A 99 14.20 -3.49 -9.25
C GLU A 99 15.01 -2.73 -10.30
N GLU A 100 14.40 -2.52 -11.47
CA GLU A 100 15.02 -1.79 -12.58
C GLU A 100 14.55 -0.33 -12.63
N SER A 101 13.42 0.00 -11.99
CA SER A 101 12.93 1.37 -11.90
C SER A 101 13.86 2.22 -11.02
N LEU A 102 14.51 3.19 -11.64
CA LEU A 102 15.29 4.21 -10.93
C LEU A 102 14.44 4.97 -9.89
N LYS A 103 13.16 5.24 -10.18
CA LYS A 103 12.29 5.96 -9.24
C LYS A 103 12.03 5.13 -7.98
N CYS A 104 11.75 3.83 -8.15
CA CYS A 104 11.56 2.92 -7.03
C CYS A 104 12.85 2.78 -6.22
N LEU A 105 14.00 2.61 -6.88
CA LEU A 105 15.30 2.52 -6.22
C LEU A 105 15.65 3.78 -5.40
N VAL A 106 15.42 4.98 -5.96
CA VAL A 106 15.63 6.25 -5.25
C VAL A 106 14.66 6.44 -4.08
N ALA A 107 13.45 5.89 -4.18
CA ALA A 107 12.47 5.99 -3.09
C ALA A 107 12.90 5.19 -1.86
N ILE A 108 13.56 4.03 -2.06
CA ILE A 108 13.97 3.14 -0.96
C ILE A 108 15.39 3.41 -0.43
N SER A 109 16.15 4.33 -1.03
CA SER A 109 17.56 4.60 -0.68
C SER A 109 17.76 5.87 0.15
N LYS A 110 16.69 6.49 0.65
CA LYS A 110 16.72 7.73 1.44
C LYS A 110 16.77 7.43 2.93
#